data_AF-A0A3N5YX73-F1
#
_entry.id   AF-A0A3N5YX73-F1
#
_cell.length_a   1.000
_cell.length_b   1.000
_cell.length_c   1.000
_cell.angle_alpha   90.00
_cell.angle_beta   90.00
_cell.angle_gamma   90.00
#
_symmetry.space_group_name_H-M   'P 1'
#
loop_
_entity.id
_entity.type
_entity.pdbx_description
1 polymer ?
#
loop_
_entity_poly.entity_id
_entity_poly.type
_entity_poly.pdbx_seq_one_letter_code
_entity_poly.pdbx_strand_id
1 'polypeptide(L)'
;MTPVYFPFTHLSLRAAVALQAYFETITLLRPFADPLSSGMRELERRGFLKVCTPVRGSEEAPAAALRQLQEWGNRHAGGVGPAAAFWHGQLSRGELSAFELAARVKRRPTSAEGPSAADRLRAARVFLHLAQELDRQEDELLQGLASHDQLNAQLMERLMGRPDPGPSPASGLSSPVREAHRLADRLSAWARLFREQECPRPVLVTTSAAVAEHLLQVSAGARIIASAAVRGPEGSLIPQLAQWAAAPADWIAALPAANGGVDPELVKGGPSVIVFPGQAPQRFLSRLSVLDQGAEALSPGSPPEQHALLVLVPPDLA
;
A
#
# COMPACT_ATOMS: atom_id res chain seq x y z
N MET A 1 -12.76 9.56 12.17
CA MET A 1 -12.32 9.11 10.83
C MET A 1 -11.09 8.24 11.03
N THR A 2 -10.98 7.10 10.34
CA THR A 2 -9.81 6.20 10.46
C THR A 2 -9.09 6.17 9.12
N PRO A 3 -7.79 6.52 9.05
CA PRO A 3 -7.03 6.50 7.81
C PRO A 3 -6.86 5.06 7.31
N VAL A 4 -6.69 4.90 6.00
CA VAL A 4 -6.57 3.59 5.34
C VAL A 4 -5.16 3.47 4.77
N TYR A 5 -4.44 2.42 5.20
CA TYR A 5 -3.09 2.14 4.71
C TYR A 5 -3.12 1.72 3.24
N PHE A 6 -2.27 2.35 2.44
CA PHE A 6 -2.36 2.37 0.99
C PHE A 6 -0.98 2.30 0.33
N PRO A 7 -0.82 1.60 -0.82
CA PRO A 7 -1.69 0.57 -1.41
C PRO A 7 -1.30 -0.84 -0.93
N PHE A 8 -0.64 -0.95 0.22
CA PHE A 8 -0.13 -2.21 0.74
C PHE A 8 -1.20 -2.94 1.54
N THR A 9 -1.09 -4.27 1.56
CA THR A 9 -2.00 -5.20 2.26
C THR A 9 -1.30 -5.93 3.40
N HIS A 10 0.00 -5.69 3.55
CA HIS A 10 0.85 -6.06 4.68
C HIS A 10 1.34 -4.78 5.36
N LEU A 11 1.46 -4.81 6.69
CA LEU A 11 2.00 -3.71 7.48
C LEU A 11 3.21 -4.21 8.25
N SER A 12 4.41 -3.78 7.85
CA SER A 12 5.64 -4.10 8.55
C SER A 12 5.71 -3.42 9.91
N LEU A 13 6.54 -3.95 10.81
CA LEU A 13 6.73 -3.34 12.13
C LEU A 13 7.27 -1.90 12.01
N ARG A 14 8.23 -1.67 11.11
CA ARG A 14 8.80 -0.34 10.88
C ARG A 14 7.73 0.66 10.41
N ALA A 15 6.90 0.27 9.45
CA ALA A 15 5.80 1.11 9.00
C ALA A 15 4.80 1.36 10.13
N ALA A 16 4.48 0.35 10.94
CA ALA A 16 3.58 0.49 12.08
C ALA A 16 4.09 1.50 13.11
N VAL A 17 5.38 1.42 13.48
CA VAL A 17 6.00 2.36 14.44
C VAL A 17 5.93 3.79 13.90
N ALA A 18 6.31 4.01 12.63
CA ALA A 18 6.24 5.33 12.02
C ALA A 18 4.81 5.90 12.01
N LEU A 19 3.81 5.06 11.72
CA LEU A 19 2.40 5.48 11.70
C LEU A 19 1.83 5.73 13.10
N GLN A 20 2.27 4.99 14.13
CA GLN A 20 1.84 5.16 15.52
C GLN A 20 2.21 6.53 16.10
N ALA A 21 3.23 7.19 15.55
CA ALA A 21 3.58 8.55 15.94
C ALA A 21 2.52 9.60 15.58
N TYR A 22 1.61 9.30 14.63
CA TYR A 22 0.64 10.27 14.08
C TYR A 22 -0.81 9.81 14.13
N PHE A 23 -1.06 8.52 14.35
CA PHE A 23 -2.38 7.92 14.30
C PHE A 23 -2.59 6.95 15.46
N GLU A 24 -3.74 7.05 16.13
CA GLU A 24 -4.15 6.10 17.17
C GLU A 24 -4.60 4.75 16.60
N THR A 25 -5.17 4.77 15.39
CA THR A 25 -5.68 3.57 14.72
C THR A 25 -5.61 3.76 13.21
N ILE A 26 -5.29 2.70 12.48
CA ILE A 26 -5.33 2.66 11.02
C ILE A 26 -6.17 1.47 10.53
N THR A 27 -6.76 1.60 9.35
CA THR A 27 -7.44 0.51 8.66
C THR A 27 -6.51 -0.09 7.61
N LEU A 28 -6.40 -1.41 7.56
CA LEU A 28 -5.68 -2.14 6.52
C LEU A 28 -6.65 -2.99 5.72
N LEU A 29 -6.60 -2.82 4.39
CA LEU A 29 -7.33 -3.70 3.49
C LEU A 29 -6.59 -5.01 3.29
N ARG A 30 -7.34 -6.11 3.30
CA ARG A 30 -6.82 -7.43 2.94
C ARG A 30 -7.65 -8.06 1.83
N PRO A 31 -6.98 -8.71 0.87
CA PRO A 31 -7.67 -9.40 -0.21
C PRO A 31 -8.41 -10.64 0.29
N PHE A 32 -7.95 -11.26 1.38
CA PHE A 32 -8.47 -12.50 1.95
C PHE A 32 -8.56 -12.40 3.48
N ALA A 33 -9.33 -13.32 4.08
CA ALA A 33 -9.48 -13.45 5.54
C ALA A 33 -8.51 -14.51 6.12
N ASP A 34 -7.33 -14.64 5.53
CA ASP A 34 -6.27 -15.52 6.01
C ASP A 34 -5.75 -15.08 7.40
N PRO A 35 -5.16 -15.97 8.22
CA PRO A 35 -4.63 -15.57 9.52
C PRO A 35 -3.61 -14.42 9.39
N LEU A 36 -3.64 -13.48 10.33
CA LEU A 36 -2.63 -12.42 10.41
C LEU A 36 -1.28 -13.00 10.87
N SER A 37 -0.19 -12.40 10.38
CA SER A 37 1.15 -12.61 10.95
C SER A 37 1.17 -12.23 12.43
N SER A 38 2.12 -12.75 13.19
CA SER A 38 2.25 -12.49 14.64
C SER A 38 2.31 -10.98 14.94
N GLY A 39 3.12 -10.23 14.20
CA GLY A 39 3.25 -8.78 14.36
C GLY A 39 1.93 -8.03 14.10
N MET A 40 1.24 -8.33 13.00
CA MET A 40 -0.03 -7.67 12.67
C MET A 40 -1.14 -8.04 13.66
N ARG A 41 -1.17 -9.29 14.15
CA ARG A 41 -2.10 -9.73 15.19
C ARG A 41 -1.88 -8.98 16.50
N GLU A 42 -0.63 -8.72 16.86
CA GLU A 42 -0.31 -7.92 18.03
C GLU A 42 -0.78 -6.47 17.89
N LEU A 43 -0.58 -5.86 16.72
CA LEU A 43 -1.07 -4.52 16.43
C LEU A 43 -2.61 -4.44 16.46
N GLU A 44 -3.29 -5.48 15.99
CA GLU A 44 -4.74 -5.60 16.06
C GLU A 44 -5.22 -5.75 17.52
N ARG A 45 -4.58 -6.64 18.30
CA ARG A 45 -4.87 -6.85 19.73
C ARG A 45 -4.73 -5.57 20.55
N ARG A 46 -3.73 -4.74 20.23
CA ARG A 46 -3.49 -3.44 20.86
C ARG A 46 -4.45 -2.34 20.40
N GLY A 47 -5.35 -2.63 19.45
CA GLY A 47 -6.33 -1.69 18.92
C GLY A 47 -5.80 -0.70 17.87
N PHE A 48 -4.51 -0.78 17.51
CA PHE A 48 -3.91 0.10 16.51
C PHE A 48 -4.30 -0.29 15.07
N LEU A 49 -4.41 -1.58 14.78
CA LEU A 49 -4.72 -2.07 13.44
C LEU A 49 -6.18 -2.56 13.36
N LYS A 50 -6.97 -1.99 12.45
CA LYS A 50 -8.28 -2.52 12.05
C LYS A 50 -8.17 -3.21 10.69
N VAL A 51 -8.42 -4.52 10.65
CA VAL A 51 -8.38 -5.28 9.40
C VAL A 51 -9.74 -5.28 8.74
N CYS A 52 -9.78 -4.93 7.45
CA CYS A 52 -10.99 -4.99 6.64
C CYS A 52 -10.76 -5.91 5.44
N THR A 53 -11.68 -6.87 5.27
CA THR A 53 -11.72 -7.77 4.11
C THR A 53 -13.03 -7.48 3.36
N PRO A 54 -13.01 -6.61 2.33
CA PRO A 54 -14.24 -6.10 1.70
C PRO A 54 -15.08 -7.19 1.03
N VAL A 55 -14.43 -8.21 0.46
CA VAL A 55 -15.10 -9.30 -0.24
C VAL A 55 -15.06 -10.56 0.62
N ARG A 56 -16.23 -11.12 0.94
CA ARG A 56 -16.36 -12.38 1.69
C ARG A 56 -17.19 -13.40 0.90
N GLY A 57 -16.97 -14.69 1.15
CA GLY A 57 -17.82 -15.77 0.62
C GLY A 57 -17.54 -16.21 -0.83
N SER A 58 -16.50 -15.70 -1.48
CA SER A 58 -16.09 -16.10 -2.85
C SER A 58 -14.65 -16.61 -2.92
N GLU A 59 -14.23 -17.39 -1.92
CA GLU A 59 -12.82 -17.75 -1.71
C GLU A 59 -12.34 -18.97 -2.48
N GLU A 60 -13.24 -19.85 -2.93
CA GLU A 60 -12.84 -21.11 -3.57
C GLU A 60 -12.04 -20.90 -4.86
N ALA A 61 -12.54 -20.03 -5.75
CA ALA A 61 -11.88 -19.79 -7.04
C ALA A 61 -10.53 -19.05 -6.89
N PRO A 62 -10.39 -17.98 -6.07
CA PRO A 62 -9.09 -17.41 -5.75
C PRO A 62 -8.14 -18.41 -5.06
N ALA A 63 -8.62 -19.20 -4.11
CA ALA A 63 -7.81 -20.22 -3.44
C ALA A 63 -7.29 -21.29 -4.42
N ALA A 64 -8.12 -21.73 -5.36
CA ALA A 64 -7.71 -22.63 -6.43
C ALA A 64 -6.61 -22.01 -7.31
N ALA A 65 -6.74 -20.73 -7.69
CA ALA A 65 -5.73 -20.03 -8.48
C ALA A 65 -4.40 -19.91 -7.70
N LEU A 66 -4.45 -19.60 -6.40
CA LEU A 66 -3.26 -19.53 -5.54
C LEU A 66 -2.56 -20.89 -5.41
N ARG A 67 -3.31 -21.99 -5.25
CA ARG A 67 -2.74 -23.35 -5.22
C ARG A 67 -2.02 -23.70 -6.51
N GLN A 68 -2.60 -23.39 -7.66
CA GLN A 68 -1.96 -23.66 -8.94
C GLN A 68 -0.70 -22.83 -9.16
N LEU A 69 -0.71 -21.56 -8.73
CA LEU A 69 0.48 -20.71 -8.75
C LEU A 69 1.58 -21.26 -7.83
N GLN A 70 1.21 -21.75 -6.63
CA GLN A 70 2.13 -22.43 -5.71
C GLN A 70 2.74 -23.68 -6.34
N GLU A 71 1.91 -24.57 -6.91
CA GLU A 71 2.39 -25.77 -7.59
C GLU A 71 3.35 -25.46 -8.74
N TRP A 72 3.04 -24.44 -9.53
CA TRP A 72 3.91 -24.00 -10.61
C TRP A 72 5.24 -23.45 -10.08
N GLY A 73 5.20 -22.57 -9.08
CA GLY A 73 6.40 -22.01 -8.45
C GLY A 73 7.32 -23.08 -7.88
N ASN A 74 6.74 -24.11 -7.24
CA ASN A 74 7.49 -25.25 -6.73
C ASN A 74 8.16 -26.08 -7.83
N ARG A 75 7.53 -26.19 -9.01
CA ARG A 75 8.08 -26.96 -10.15
C ARG A 75 9.13 -26.20 -10.95
N HIS A 76 9.04 -24.86 -11.04
CA HIS A 76 9.79 -24.09 -12.03
C HIS A 76 10.77 -23.06 -11.43
N ALA A 77 10.57 -22.61 -10.20
CA ALA A 77 11.39 -21.56 -9.59
C ALA A 77 12.36 -22.11 -8.53
N GLY A 78 12.78 -23.37 -8.63
CA GLY A 78 13.79 -23.97 -7.74
C GLY A 78 13.44 -23.93 -6.24
N GLY A 79 12.15 -23.86 -5.90
CA GLY A 79 11.69 -23.77 -4.51
C GLY A 79 11.68 -22.37 -3.89
N VAL A 80 11.97 -21.30 -4.66
CA VAL A 80 12.01 -19.90 -4.17
C VAL A 80 10.59 -19.33 -3.87
N GLY A 81 9.55 -20.13 -4.10
CA GLY A 81 8.16 -19.77 -3.79
C GLY A 81 7.47 -18.95 -4.89
N PRO A 82 6.12 -18.98 -4.93
CA PRO A 82 5.35 -18.41 -6.04
C PRO A 82 5.38 -16.88 -6.10
N ALA A 83 5.44 -16.19 -4.95
CA ALA A 83 5.53 -14.73 -4.91
C ALA A 83 6.86 -14.25 -5.53
N ALA A 84 8.00 -14.76 -5.04
CA ALA A 84 9.30 -14.42 -5.61
C ALA A 84 9.41 -14.78 -7.10
N ALA A 85 8.88 -15.93 -7.52
CA ALA A 85 8.85 -16.32 -8.93
C ALA A 85 7.99 -15.38 -9.80
N PHE A 86 6.87 -14.91 -9.25
CA PHE A 86 5.98 -13.96 -9.90
C PHE A 86 6.61 -12.57 -10.05
N TRP A 87 7.37 -12.13 -9.06
CA TRP A 87 7.96 -10.79 -9.02
C TRP A 87 9.37 -10.69 -9.62
N HIS A 88 10.18 -11.75 -9.62
CA HIS A 88 11.53 -11.75 -10.21
C HIS A 88 11.59 -12.11 -11.69
N GLY A 89 10.44 -12.15 -12.38
CA GLY A 89 10.40 -12.12 -13.84
C GLY A 89 10.66 -13.45 -14.56
N GLN A 90 10.66 -14.60 -13.89
CA GLN A 90 10.58 -15.89 -14.62
C GLN A 90 9.21 -16.09 -15.30
N LEU A 91 8.15 -15.41 -14.83
CA LEU A 91 6.86 -15.34 -15.53
C LEU A 91 6.84 -14.35 -16.71
N SER A 92 7.86 -13.51 -16.87
CA SER A 92 7.90 -12.45 -17.90
C SER A 92 8.73 -12.81 -19.14
N ARG A 93 9.41 -13.96 -19.15
CA ARG A 93 10.30 -14.36 -20.26
C ARG A 93 9.75 -15.42 -21.22
N GLY A 94 8.53 -15.89 -21.02
CA GLY A 94 7.87 -16.78 -21.97
C GLY A 94 6.57 -17.35 -21.45
N GLU A 95 5.48 -16.93 -22.07
CA GLU A 95 4.20 -17.64 -22.20
C GLU A 95 3.11 -17.56 -21.12
N LEU A 96 3.28 -16.97 -19.93
CA LEU A 96 2.18 -16.93 -18.95
C LEU A 96 2.23 -15.71 -18.02
N SER A 97 1.53 -14.63 -18.39
CA SER A 97 1.13 -13.60 -17.42
C SER A 97 0.24 -14.24 -16.34
N ALA A 98 0.33 -13.82 -15.06
CA ALA A 98 -0.61 -14.34 -14.05
C ALA A 98 -2.09 -14.04 -14.39
N PHE A 99 -2.34 -13.02 -15.21
CA PHE A 99 -3.66 -12.79 -15.81
C PHE A 99 -4.01 -13.87 -16.84
N GLU A 100 -3.05 -14.38 -17.62
CA GLU A 100 -3.25 -15.52 -18.52
C GLU A 100 -3.35 -16.85 -17.78
N LEU A 101 -2.68 -17.03 -16.64
CA LEU A 101 -2.90 -18.18 -15.75
C LEU A 101 -4.31 -18.13 -15.16
N ALA A 102 -4.74 -16.99 -14.60
CA ALA A 102 -6.11 -16.79 -14.12
C ALA A 102 -7.17 -16.91 -15.24
N ALA A 103 -6.83 -16.53 -16.47
CA ALA A 103 -7.69 -16.71 -17.65
C ALA A 103 -7.65 -18.15 -18.21
N ARG A 104 -6.53 -18.87 -18.09
CA ARG A 104 -6.40 -20.28 -18.50
C ARG A 104 -7.12 -21.21 -17.52
N VAL A 105 -7.19 -20.87 -16.24
CA VAL A 105 -8.08 -21.51 -15.25
C VAL A 105 -9.55 -21.49 -15.67
N LYS A 106 -9.93 -20.56 -16.57
CA LYS A 106 -11.29 -20.43 -17.10
C LYS A 106 -11.54 -21.08 -18.45
N ARG A 107 -10.60 -21.82 -19.04
CA ARG A 107 -10.91 -22.57 -20.28
C ARG A 107 -11.87 -23.71 -19.89
N ARG A 108 -13.19 -23.65 -20.12
CA ARG A 108 -13.98 -23.28 -21.33
C ARG A 108 -15.40 -22.76 -20.99
N PRO A 109 -16.16 -22.14 -21.94
CA PRO A 109 -15.76 -21.63 -23.26
C PRO A 109 -16.18 -20.16 -23.56
N THR A 110 -15.52 -19.56 -24.55
CA THR A 110 -16.08 -18.62 -25.56
C THR A 110 -16.94 -17.44 -25.09
N SER A 111 -16.36 -16.24 -24.97
CA SER A 111 -17.05 -15.02 -25.42
C SER A 111 -16.00 -14.06 -25.99
N ALA A 112 -16.36 -13.34 -27.05
CA ALA A 112 -15.58 -12.22 -27.60
C ALA A 112 -15.60 -11.00 -26.66
N GLU A 113 -16.25 -11.13 -25.51
CA GLU A 113 -16.33 -10.13 -24.45
C GLU A 113 -15.14 -10.30 -23.50
N GLY A 114 -14.52 -9.17 -23.15
CA GLY A 114 -13.42 -9.13 -22.19
C GLY A 114 -13.79 -9.69 -20.81
N PRO A 115 -12.82 -9.83 -19.89
CA PRO A 115 -13.06 -10.37 -18.56
C PRO A 115 -14.13 -9.55 -17.82
N SER A 116 -15.08 -10.19 -17.15
CA SER A 116 -16.15 -9.51 -16.39
C SER A 116 -15.61 -8.69 -15.21
N ALA A 117 -16.43 -7.81 -14.61
CA ALA A 117 -16.01 -7.04 -13.43
C ALA A 117 -15.60 -7.95 -12.24
N ALA A 118 -16.39 -9.00 -11.98
CA ALA A 118 -16.10 -9.99 -10.94
C ALA A 118 -14.77 -10.72 -11.20
N ASP A 119 -14.43 -10.93 -12.47
CA ASP A 119 -13.18 -11.55 -12.88
C ASP A 119 -11.98 -10.66 -12.65
N ARG A 120 -12.11 -9.36 -12.96
CA ARG A 120 -11.07 -8.37 -12.70
C ARG A 120 -10.85 -8.18 -11.21
N LEU A 121 -11.92 -8.16 -10.41
CA LEU A 121 -11.83 -8.12 -8.95
C LEU A 121 -11.14 -9.38 -8.39
N ARG A 122 -11.48 -10.57 -8.91
CA ARG A 122 -10.81 -11.82 -8.53
C ARG A 122 -9.31 -11.77 -8.83
N ALA A 123 -8.94 -11.33 -10.02
CA ALA A 123 -7.54 -11.18 -10.40
C ALA A 123 -6.80 -10.17 -9.52
N ALA A 124 -7.44 -9.04 -9.19
CA ALA A 124 -6.90 -8.05 -8.26
C ALA A 124 -6.65 -8.63 -6.86
N ARG A 125 -7.59 -9.43 -6.32
CA ARG A 125 -7.41 -10.09 -5.00
C ARG A 125 -6.23 -11.06 -5.00
N VAL A 126 -6.12 -11.90 -6.04
CA VAL A 126 -4.97 -12.83 -6.19
C VAL A 126 -3.65 -12.05 -6.31
N PHE A 127 -3.61 -11.01 -7.13
CA PHE A 127 -2.44 -10.15 -7.28
C PHE A 127 -2.02 -9.52 -5.94
N LEU A 128 -2.95 -8.91 -5.22
CA LEU A 128 -2.68 -8.27 -3.94
C LEU A 128 -2.22 -9.26 -2.87
N HIS A 129 -2.66 -10.51 -2.93
CA HIS A 129 -2.18 -11.54 -2.01
C HIS A 129 -0.74 -11.96 -2.32
N LEU A 130 -0.38 -12.09 -3.60
CA LEU A 130 1.02 -12.32 -3.99
C LEU A 130 1.91 -11.12 -3.63
N ALA A 131 1.39 -9.90 -3.73
CA ALA A 131 2.08 -8.69 -3.27
C ALA A 131 2.28 -8.72 -1.75
N GLN A 132 1.23 -9.03 -0.99
CA GLN A 132 1.27 -9.16 0.47
C GLN A 132 2.33 -10.16 0.93
N GLU A 133 2.41 -11.30 0.25
CA GLU A 133 3.35 -12.37 0.57
C GLU A 133 4.78 -11.97 0.27
N LEU A 134 5.02 -11.23 -0.83
CA LEU A 134 6.33 -10.65 -1.10
C LEU A 134 6.72 -9.64 -0.02
N ASP A 135 5.83 -8.69 0.31
CA ASP A 135 6.12 -7.67 1.33
C ASP A 135 6.47 -8.33 2.68
N ARG A 136 5.75 -9.40 3.05
CA ARG A 136 6.02 -10.19 4.26
C ARG A 136 7.41 -10.82 4.22
N GLN A 137 7.78 -11.45 3.11
CA GLN A 137 9.10 -12.07 2.93
C GLN A 137 10.22 -11.04 2.97
N GLU A 138 9.99 -9.85 2.38
CA GLU A 138 10.94 -8.75 2.44
C GLU A 138 11.12 -8.20 3.87
N ASP A 139 10.02 -8.02 4.62
CA ASP A 139 10.10 -7.61 6.03
C ASP A 139 10.84 -8.65 6.87
N GLU A 140 10.56 -9.94 6.69
CA GLU A 140 11.26 -11.04 7.39
C GLU A 140 12.75 -11.07 7.06
N LEU A 141 13.11 -10.85 5.79
CA LEU A 141 14.51 -10.77 5.35
C LEU A 141 15.22 -9.57 5.98
N LEU A 142 14.58 -8.38 5.98
CA LEU A 142 15.14 -7.17 6.57
C LEU A 142 15.34 -7.32 8.08
N GLN A 143 14.37 -7.94 8.79
CA GLN A 143 14.49 -8.24 10.21
C GLN A 143 15.63 -9.23 10.48
N GLY A 144 15.79 -10.26 9.65
CA GLY A 144 16.89 -11.21 9.74
C GLY A 144 18.26 -10.56 9.56
N LEU A 145 18.40 -9.67 8.57
CA LEU A 145 19.63 -8.91 8.34
C LEU A 145 19.94 -7.96 9.51
N ALA A 146 18.95 -7.21 9.99
CA ALA A 146 19.11 -6.33 11.14
C ALA A 146 19.56 -7.09 12.40
N SER A 147 18.98 -8.27 12.65
CA SER A 147 19.39 -9.13 13.76
C SER A 147 20.83 -9.63 13.60
N HIS A 148 21.26 -9.97 12.38
CA HIS A 148 22.62 -10.41 12.12
C HIS A 148 23.63 -9.27 12.33
N ASP A 149 23.33 -8.07 11.85
CA ASP A 149 24.17 -6.88 12.04
C ASP A 149 24.33 -6.54 13.53
N GLN A 150 23.23 -6.64 14.29
CA GLN A 150 23.27 -6.45 15.75
C GLN A 150 24.17 -7.49 16.44
N LEU A 151 24.06 -8.78 16.08
CA LEU A 151 24.91 -9.84 16.63
C LEU A 151 26.38 -9.63 16.27
N ASN A 152 26.66 -9.22 15.03
CA ASN A 152 28.02 -8.95 14.57
C ASN A 152 28.63 -7.75 15.31
N ALA A 153 27.85 -6.68 15.54
CA ALA A 153 28.29 -5.54 16.34
C ALA A 153 28.62 -5.96 17.78
N GLN A 154 27.75 -6.75 18.42
CA GLN A 154 28.01 -7.29 19.77
C GLN A 154 29.27 -8.16 19.82
N LEU A 155 29.50 -9.01 18.82
CA LEU A 155 30.71 -9.83 18.73
C LEU A 155 31.95 -8.95 18.62
N MET A 156 31.94 -7.95 17.75
CA MET A 156 33.07 -7.04 17.56
C MET A 156 33.39 -6.24 18.82
N GLU A 157 32.39 -5.74 19.54
CA GLU A 157 32.58 -5.03 20.80
C GLU A 157 33.17 -5.93 21.90
N ARG A 158 32.69 -7.18 21.98
CA ARG A 158 33.27 -8.19 22.89
C ARG A 158 34.73 -8.49 22.55
N LEU A 159 35.08 -8.59 21.27
CA LEU A 159 36.46 -8.79 20.83
C LEU A 159 37.36 -7.58 21.12
N MET A 160 36.80 -6.36 21.09
CA MET A 160 37.51 -5.12 21.42
C MET A 160 37.60 -4.85 22.94
N GLY A 161 37.07 -5.74 23.78
CA GLY A 161 37.08 -5.58 25.24
C GLY A 161 36.26 -4.39 25.74
N ARG A 162 35.31 -3.91 24.94
CA ARG A 162 34.42 -2.80 25.27
C ARG A 162 33.11 -3.32 25.85
N PRO A 163 32.50 -2.63 26.82
CA PRO A 163 31.20 -3.01 27.35
C PRO A 163 30.12 -2.88 26.25
N ASP A 164 29.15 -3.81 26.27
CA ASP A 164 28.04 -3.90 25.30
C ASP A 164 27.37 -2.53 25.11
N PRO A 165 27.40 -1.94 23.90
CA PRO A 165 26.58 -0.78 23.60
C PRO A 165 25.11 -1.22 23.49
N GLY A 166 24.21 -0.32 23.86
CA GLY A 166 22.76 -0.50 23.66
C GLY A 166 22.39 -0.72 22.19
N PRO A 167 21.12 -1.06 21.90
CA PRO A 167 20.68 -1.38 20.54
C PRO A 167 21.02 -0.23 19.58
N SER A 168 21.85 -0.54 18.57
CA SER A 168 22.14 0.37 17.46
C SER A 168 21.00 0.28 16.44
N PRO A 169 20.50 1.41 15.90
CA PRO A 169 19.52 1.35 14.83
C PRO A 169 20.16 0.68 13.61
N ALA A 170 19.46 -0.31 13.05
CA ALA A 170 19.89 -0.98 11.83
C ALA A 170 20.01 0.05 10.70
N SER A 171 21.19 0.10 10.07
CA SER A 171 21.44 1.03 8.96
C SER A 171 20.54 0.66 7.78
N GLY A 172 19.70 1.60 7.37
CA GLY A 172 18.59 1.39 6.45
C GLY A 172 19.04 0.93 5.07
N LEU A 173 18.93 -0.37 4.81
CA LEU A 173 18.96 -0.93 3.46
C LEU A 173 17.53 -1.12 2.95
N SER A 174 16.77 -0.03 2.78
CA SER A 174 15.60 -0.08 1.89
C SER A 174 16.05 0.31 0.50
N SER A 175 16.05 -0.62 -0.45
CA SER A 175 16.37 -0.30 -1.85
C SER A 175 15.12 0.24 -2.54
N PRO A 176 15.10 1.52 -2.95
CA PRO A 176 13.93 2.14 -3.62
C PRO A 176 13.58 1.49 -4.96
N VAL A 177 14.48 0.67 -5.53
CA VAL A 177 14.32 0.04 -6.85
C VAL A 177 13.27 -1.09 -6.84
N ARG A 178 13.00 -1.72 -5.68
CA ARG A 178 12.04 -2.86 -5.61
C ARG A 178 10.60 -2.42 -5.43
N GLU A 179 10.34 -1.36 -4.67
CA GLU A 179 8.98 -0.82 -4.43
C GLU A 179 8.29 -0.32 -5.71
N ALA A 180 9.06 0.08 -6.72
CA ALA A 180 8.54 0.55 -8.00
C ALA A 180 8.03 -0.59 -8.92
N HIS A 181 8.43 -1.85 -8.66
CA HIS A 181 8.11 -2.94 -9.57
C HIS A 181 6.60 -3.26 -9.56
N ARG A 182 5.93 -3.00 -10.70
CA ARG A 182 4.47 -3.09 -10.91
C ARG A 182 3.61 -2.27 -9.94
N LEU A 183 4.14 -1.14 -9.45
CA LEU A 183 3.41 -0.22 -8.59
C LEU A 183 2.06 0.20 -9.20
N ALA A 184 1.99 0.47 -10.51
CA ALA A 184 0.75 0.81 -11.19
C ALA A 184 -0.30 -0.32 -11.13
N ASP A 185 0.12 -1.58 -11.34
CA ASP A 185 -0.77 -2.75 -11.22
C ASP A 185 -1.28 -2.90 -9.79
N ARG A 186 -0.42 -2.64 -8.80
CA ARG A 186 -0.77 -2.67 -7.37
C ARG A 186 -1.79 -1.61 -7.01
N LEU A 187 -1.57 -0.36 -7.44
CA LEU A 187 -2.51 0.75 -7.23
C LEU A 187 -3.87 0.43 -7.87
N SER A 188 -3.89 -0.08 -9.09
CA SER A 188 -5.10 -0.52 -9.80
C SER A 188 -5.82 -1.65 -9.06
N ALA A 189 -5.10 -2.69 -8.65
CA ALA A 189 -5.67 -3.83 -7.94
C ALA A 189 -6.22 -3.42 -6.56
N TRP A 190 -5.49 -2.58 -5.82
CA TRP A 190 -5.93 -2.07 -4.53
C TRP A 190 -7.17 -1.18 -4.68
N ALA A 191 -7.20 -0.28 -5.66
CA ALA A 191 -8.36 0.55 -5.93
C ALA A 191 -9.61 -0.28 -6.25
N ARG A 192 -9.47 -1.36 -7.04
CA ARG A 192 -10.57 -2.32 -7.29
C ARG A 192 -11.08 -2.97 -6.01
N LEU A 193 -10.18 -3.40 -5.13
CA LEU A 193 -10.56 -3.99 -3.85
C LEU A 193 -11.26 -2.97 -2.93
N PHE A 194 -10.77 -1.73 -2.89
CA PHE A 194 -11.31 -0.67 -2.05
C PHE A 194 -12.73 -0.26 -2.45
N ARG A 195 -13.09 -0.35 -3.75
CA ARG A 195 -14.45 -0.02 -4.23
C ARG A 195 -15.54 -0.91 -3.60
N GLU A 196 -15.18 -2.10 -3.15
CA GLU A 196 -16.09 -3.02 -2.45
C GLU A 196 -16.30 -2.62 -0.97
N GLN A 197 -15.59 -1.61 -0.48
CA GLN A 197 -15.72 -1.09 0.88
C GLN A 197 -16.59 0.17 0.90
N GLU A 198 -17.58 0.18 1.80
CA GLU A 198 -18.33 1.39 2.13
C GLU A 198 -17.48 2.34 2.98
N CYS A 199 -16.71 3.20 2.33
CA CYS A 199 -15.96 4.26 3.00
C CYS A 199 -16.10 5.58 2.20
N PRO A 200 -16.98 6.50 2.60
CA PRO A 200 -17.30 7.67 1.77
C PRO A 200 -16.16 8.70 1.72
N ARG A 201 -15.27 8.73 2.73
CA ARG A 201 -14.20 9.75 2.85
C ARG A 201 -12.92 9.15 3.44
N PRO A 202 -12.23 8.26 2.70
CA PRO A 202 -10.96 7.73 3.17
C PRO A 202 -9.89 8.83 3.11
N VAL A 203 -9.13 8.95 4.19
CA VAL A 203 -7.79 9.51 4.11
C VAL A 203 -6.84 8.34 3.88
N LEU A 204 -6.12 8.39 2.76
CA LEU A 204 -5.14 7.37 2.43
C LEU A 204 -3.84 7.70 3.17
N VAL A 205 -3.15 6.71 3.69
CA VAL A 205 -1.84 6.88 4.31
C VAL A 205 -0.86 5.86 3.76
N THR A 206 0.37 6.30 3.48
CA THR A 206 1.43 5.45 2.96
C THR A 206 2.76 5.78 3.61
N THR A 207 3.64 4.80 3.69
CA THR A 207 5.05 4.98 4.10
C THR A 207 6.00 4.89 2.91
N SER A 208 5.49 4.69 1.69
CA SER A 208 6.30 4.56 0.48
C SER A 208 6.36 5.90 -0.26
N ALA A 209 7.56 6.46 -0.38
CA ALA A 209 7.81 7.64 -1.19
C ALA A 209 7.51 7.38 -2.67
N ALA A 210 7.82 6.17 -3.18
CA ALA A 210 7.56 5.78 -4.56
C ALA A 210 6.05 5.85 -4.92
N VAL A 211 5.17 5.46 -3.99
CA VAL A 211 3.72 5.62 -4.14
C VAL A 211 3.34 7.09 -4.30
N ALA A 212 3.84 7.95 -3.39
CA ALA A 212 3.53 9.37 -3.40
C ALA A 212 4.03 10.05 -4.68
N GLU A 213 5.27 9.77 -5.08
CA GLU A 213 5.88 10.28 -6.32
C GLU A 213 5.10 9.84 -7.56
N HIS A 214 4.74 8.55 -7.65
CA HIS A 214 3.96 8.06 -8.78
C HIS A 214 2.59 8.74 -8.87
N LEU A 215 1.90 8.92 -7.74
CA LEU A 215 0.60 9.58 -7.72
C LEU A 215 0.68 11.07 -8.09
N LEU A 216 1.75 11.78 -7.69
CA LEU A 216 2.01 13.15 -8.10
C LEU A 216 2.29 13.25 -9.61
N GLN A 217 2.99 12.26 -10.19
CA GLN A 217 3.27 12.23 -11.64
C GLN A 217 2.02 12.01 -12.49
N VAL A 218 1.12 11.11 -12.06
CA VAL A 218 -0.07 10.75 -12.85
C VAL A 218 -1.28 11.66 -12.60
N SER A 219 -1.27 12.46 -11.54
CA SER A 219 -2.41 13.30 -11.15
C SER A 219 -2.14 14.78 -11.40
N ALA A 220 -2.66 15.29 -12.51
CA ALA A 220 -2.61 16.73 -12.80
C ALA A 220 -3.28 17.53 -11.66
N GLY A 221 -2.57 18.54 -11.16
CA GLY A 221 -3.06 19.45 -10.12
C GLY A 221 -2.94 18.92 -8.68
N ALA A 222 -2.29 17.76 -8.46
CA ALA A 222 -1.92 17.33 -7.11
C ALA A 222 -0.96 18.34 -6.46
N ARG A 223 -1.13 18.58 -5.15
CA ARG A 223 -0.34 19.57 -4.40
C ARG A 223 0.12 19.00 -3.08
N ILE A 224 1.38 19.27 -2.74
CA ILE A 224 1.94 18.96 -1.42
C ILE A 224 1.70 20.17 -0.51
N ILE A 225 1.05 19.97 0.62
CA ILE A 225 0.87 21.01 1.64
C ILE A 225 2.14 21.11 2.47
N ALA A 226 2.63 22.34 2.68
CA ALA A 226 3.86 22.57 3.43
C ALA A 226 3.76 22.00 4.86
N SER A 227 4.83 21.34 5.33
CA SER A 227 4.89 20.71 6.66
C SER A 227 4.60 21.68 7.82
N ALA A 228 4.97 22.96 7.68
CA ALA A 228 4.64 24.00 8.66
C ALA A 228 3.13 24.19 8.87
N ALA A 229 2.31 23.89 7.85
CA ALA A 229 0.85 23.89 7.95
C ALA A 229 0.30 22.56 8.49
N VAL A 230 1.10 21.49 8.47
CA VAL A 230 0.78 20.18 9.05
C VAL A 230 1.21 20.16 10.52
N ARG A 231 0.49 20.91 11.37
CA ARG A 231 0.66 20.86 12.83
C ARG A 231 -0.68 20.58 13.46
N GLY A 232 -0.91 19.33 13.84
CA GLY A 232 -2.06 18.97 14.65
C GLY A 232 -1.93 19.57 16.05
N PRO A 233 -3.00 20.11 16.66
CA PRO A 233 -3.02 20.33 18.09
C PRO A 233 -2.78 18.97 18.78
N GLU A 234 -1.86 18.92 19.74
CA GLU A 234 -1.62 17.73 20.58
C GLU A 234 -1.14 16.47 19.83
N GLY A 235 -0.52 16.62 18.65
CA GLY A 235 0.15 15.52 17.94
C GLY A 235 -0.74 14.64 17.04
N SER A 236 -2.06 14.86 17.02
CA SER A 236 -2.98 14.13 16.13
C SER A 236 -3.27 14.88 14.84
N LEU A 237 -3.05 14.23 13.69
CA LEU A 237 -3.36 14.81 12.37
C LEU A 237 -4.84 14.69 11.98
N ILE A 238 -5.61 13.83 12.66
CA ILE A 238 -6.96 13.47 12.23
C ILE A 238 -7.93 14.66 12.14
N PRO A 239 -8.02 15.57 13.13
CA PRO A 239 -8.94 16.69 13.05
C PRO A 239 -8.65 17.60 11.85
N GLN A 240 -7.36 17.86 11.60
CA GLN A 240 -6.91 18.70 10.48
C GLN A 240 -7.18 18.03 9.13
N LEU A 241 -6.89 16.74 9.01
CA LEU A 241 -7.17 15.98 7.78
C LEU A 241 -8.68 15.90 7.50
N ALA A 242 -9.51 15.74 8.52
CA ALA A 242 -10.96 15.75 8.38
C ALA A 242 -11.48 17.12 7.93
N GLN A 243 -10.91 18.21 8.44
CA GLN A 243 -11.22 19.57 8.00
C GLN A 243 -10.85 19.76 6.53
N TRP A 244 -9.65 19.34 6.11
CA TRP A 244 -9.18 19.48 4.73
C TRP A 244 -9.98 18.64 3.75
N ALA A 245 -10.39 17.43 4.12
CA ALA A 245 -11.21 16.56 3.30
C ALA A 245 -12.60 17.16 3.01
N ALA A 246 -13.09 18.01 3.90
CA ALA A 246 -14.40 18.67 3.81
C ALA A 246 -14.33 20.14 3.35
N ALA A 247 -13.12 20.70 3.20
CA ALA A 247 -12.94 22.11 2.85
C ALA A 247 -13.30 22.38 1.37
N PRO A 248 -13.72 23.60 1.03
CA PRO A 248 -13.89 24.01 -0.36
C PRO A 248 -12.57 24.02 -1.15
N ALA A 249 -12.64 23.77 -2.46
CA ALA A 249 -11.48 23.75 -3.34
C ALA A 249 -10.67 25.05 -3.32
N ASP A 250 -11.33 26.20 -3.27
CA ASP A 250 -10.67 27.51 -3.23
C ASP A 250 -9.86 27.71 -1.94
N TRP A 251 -10.35 27.15 -0.83
CA TRP A 251 -9.64 27.19 0.45
C TRP A 251 -8.39 26.32 0.41
N ILE A 252 -8.50 25.11 -0.14
CA ILE A 252 -7.35 24.23 -0.37
C ILE A 252 -6.35 24.86 -1.33
N ALA A 253 -6.81 25.57 -2.37
CA ALA A 253 -5.95 26.24 -3.33
C ALA A 253 -5.13 27.38 -2.70
N ALA A 254 -5.68 28.02 -1.66
CA ALA A 254 -5.03 29.08 -0.90
C ALA A 254 -4.02 28.56 0.15
N LEU A 255 -3.99 27.27 0.45
CA LEU A 255 -3.01 26.71 1.38
C LEU A 255 -1.58 26.83 0.82
N PRO A 256 -0.59 27.11 1.70
CA PRO A 256 0.81 27.15 1.30
C PRO A 256 1.24 25.78 0.79
N ALA A 257 1.63 25.73 -0.49
CA ALA A 257 2.15 24.53 -1.12
C ALA A 257 3.68 24.50 -1.01
N ALA A 258 4.23 23.30 -0.87
CA ALA A 258 5.64 23.10 -1.14
C ALA A 258 5.88 23.21 -2.67
N ASN A 259 6.95 23.90 -3.06
CA ASN A 259 7.34 23.99 -4.47
C ASN A 259 8.08 22.71 -4.87
N GLY A 260 7.63 22.06 -5.95
CA GLY A 260 8.30 20.87 -6.49
C GLY A 260 7.78 19.55 -5.94
N GLY A 261 8.28 18.43 -6.48
CA GLY A 261 7.89 17.06 -6.12
C GLY A 261 8.21 16.70 -4.65
N VAL A 262 8.21 15.41 -4.31
CA VAL A 262 8.61 14.97 -2.97
C VAL A 262 10.10 15.27 -2.80
N ASP A 263 10.43 16.44 -2.25
CA ASP A 263 11.82 16.81 -1.98
C ASP A 263 12.36 15.87 -0.88
N PRO A 264 13.54 15.24 -1.06
CA PRO A 264 14.18 14.45 -0.01
C PRO A 264 14.39 15.22 1.31
N GLU A 265 14.43 16.56 1.31
CA GLU A 265 14.44 17.34 2.55
C GLU A 265 13.06 17.44 3.23
N LEU A 266 11.96 17.39 2.47
CA LEU A 266 10.59 17.33 3.01
C LEU A 266 10.35 16.03 3.80
N VAL A 267 11.04 14.95 3.42
CA VAL A 267 10.97 13.64 4.10
C VAL A 267 11.62 13.67 5.50
N LYS A 268 12.50 14.63 5.79
CA LYS A 268 13.16 14.75 7.11
C LYS A 268 12.33 15.52 8.14
N GLY A 269 11.28 16.23 7.73
CA GLY A 269 10.55 17.20 8.56
C GLY A 269 9.26 16.71 9.22
N GLY A 270 8.88 15.44 9.02
CA GLY A 270 7.59 14.91 9.48
C GLY A 270 6.69 14.39 8.35
N PRO A 271 5.39 14.18 8.63
CA PRO A 271 4.45 13.66 7.65
C PRO A 271 4.13 14.73 6.60
N SER A 272 4.06 14.33 5.34
CA SER A 272 3.68 15.20 4.22
C SER A 272 2.25 14.89 3.79
N VAL A 273 1.44 15.93 3.53
CA VAL A 273 0.06 15.75 3.07
C VAL A 273 -0.07 16.19 1.62
N ILE A 274 -0.52 15.26 0.79
CA ILE A 274 -0.78 15.47 -0.63
C ILE A 274 -2.29 15.55 -0.82
N VAL A 275 -2.72 16.65 -1.45
CA VAL A 275 -4.12 16.90 -1.76
C VAL A 275 -4.32 16.79 -3.26
N PHE A 276 -5.44 16.18 -3.65
CA PHE A 276 -5.91 16.13 -5.04
C PHE A 276 -7.18 16.99 -5.15
N PRO A 277 -7.06 18.29 -5.47
CA PRO A 277 -8.18 19.23 -5.48
C PRO A 277 -9.26 18.82 -6.49
N GLY A 278 -10.54 18.99 -6.14
CA GLY A 278 -11.69 18.62 -6.98
C GLY A 278 -11.88 17.12 -7.24
N GLN A 279 -11.02 16.24 -6.69
CA GLN A 279 -11.10 14.81 -6.94
C GLN A 279 -11.70 14.06 -5.75
N ALA A 280 -12.99 13.72 -5.84
CA ALA A 280 -13.61 12.84 -4.85
C ALA A 280 -12.80 11.54 -4.70
N PRO A 281 -12.58 11.01 -3.48
CA PRO A 281 -11.76 9.82 -3.28
C PRO A 281 -12.13 8.65 -4.20
N GLN A 282 -13.41 8.42 -4.45
CA GLN A 282 -13.86 7.35 -5.35
C GLN A 282 -13.57 7.61 -6.83
N ARG A 283 -13.65 8.87 -7.27
CA ARG A 283 -13.23 9.25 -8.62
C ARG A 283 -11.71 9.11 -8.78
N PHE A 284 -10.95 9.53 -7.78
CA PHE A 284 -9.50 9.38 -7.74
C PHE A 284 -9.10 7.89 -7.85
N LEU A 285 -9.66 7.03 -7.00
CA LEU A 285 -9.37 5.59 -7.03
C LEU A 285 -9.85 4.91 -8.32
N SER A 286 -10.98 5.32 -8.89
CA SER A 286 -11.45 4.78 -10.17
C SER A 286 -10.47 5.08 -11.32
N ARG A 287 -9.82 6.25 -11.32
CA ARG A 287 -8.81 6.60 -12.33
C ARG A 287 -7.55 5.73 -12.24
N LEU A 288 -7.20 5.24 -11.06
CA LEU A 288 -6.08 4.31 -10.89
C LEU A 288 -6.38 2.92 -11.49
N SER A 289 -7.65 2.59 -11.71
CA SER A 289 -8.09 1.34 -12.33
C SER A 289 -8.10 1.45 -13.86
N VAL A 290 -6.91 1.50 -14.48
CA VAL A 290 -6.68 1.76 -15.92
C VAL A 290 -7.56 0.93 -16.90
N LEU A 291 -8.06 -0.24 -16.49
CA LEU A 291 -8.87 -1.14 -17.34
C LEU A 291 -10.39 -0.91 -17.28
N ASP A 292 -10.89 0.06 -16.50
CA ASP A 292 -12.33 0.37 -16.42
C ASP A 292 -12.70 1.63 -17.25
N GLN A 293 -12.05 1.88 -18.40
CA GLN A 293 -12.41 2.97 -19.34
C GLN A 293 -13.80 2.83 -20.02
N GLY A 294 -14.68 2.00 -19.45
CA GLY A 294 -16.12 2.01 -19.74
C GLY A 294 -16.83 2.88 -18.70
N ALA A 295 -17.15 4.11 -19.10
CA ALA A 295 -17.91 5.13 -18.38
C ALA A 295 -18.87 4.65 -17.27
N GLU A 296 -18.60 5.05 -16.03
CA GLU A 296 -19.66 5.34 -15.05
C GLU A 296 -19.80 6.87 -14.98
N ALA A 297 -20.77 7.39 -15.73
CA ALA A 297 -21.29 8.74 -15.53
C ALA A 297 -21.99 8.77 -14.17
N LEU A 298 -21.36 9.37 -13.17
CA LEU A 298 -21.97 9.58 -11.86
C LEU A 298 -23.26 10.40 -12.00
N SER A 299 -24.29 9.99 -11.25
CA SER A 299 -25.60 10.65 -11.25
C SER A 299 -25.48 12.16 -10.97
N PRO A 300 -26.17 13.00 -11.75
CA PRO A 300 -26.23 14.45 -11.52
C PRO A 300 -26.95 14.69 -10.17
N GLY A 301 -26.22 15.24 -9.21
CA GLY A 301 -26.71 15.44 -7.83
C GLY A 301 -25.67 15.19 -6.73
N SER A 302 -24.44 14.80 -7.08
CA SER A 302 -23.36 14.64 -6.10
C SER A 302 -23.01 15.99 -5.45
N PRO A 303 -22.82 16.04 -4.10
CA PRO A 303 -22.48 17.26 -3.36
C PRO A 303 -21.16 17.91 -3.86
N PRO A 304 -20.94 19.20 -3.54
CA PRO A 304 -19.78 19.95 -4.01
C PRO A 304 -18.46 19.23 -3.66
N GLU A 305 -17.55 19.27 -4.61
CA GLU A 305 -16.43 18.35 -4.79
C GLU A 305 -15.56 18.18 -3.53
N GLN A 306 -15.43 16.93 -3.07
CA GLN A 306 -14.62 16.54 -1.92
C GLN A 306 -13.23 16.12 -2.40
N HIS A 307 -12.19 16.43 -1.64
CA HIS A 307 -10.81 16.19 -2.03
C HIS A 307 -10.34 14.79 -1.64
N ALA A 308 -9.48 14.17 -2.45
CA ALA A 308 -8.72 13.00 -2.02
C ALA A 308 -7.48 13.48 -1.28
N LEU A 309 -7.18 12.83 -0.15
CA LEU A 309 -6.02 13.11 0.68
C LEU A 309 -5.14 11.88 0.77
N LEU A 310 -3.84 12.06 0.58
CA LEU A 310 -2.81 11.08 0.83
C LEU A 310 -1.82 11.66 1.84
N VAL A 311 -1.56 10.93 2.92
CA VAL A 311 -0.53 11.26 3.90
C VAL A 311 0.67 10.34 3.69
N LEU A 312 1.83 10.93 3.39
CA LEU A 312 3.11 10.24 3.35
C LEU A 312 3.77 10.36 4.72
N VAL A 313 4.02 9.22 5.38
CA VAL A 313 4.74 9.15 6.66
C VAL A 313 6.10 8.49 6.43
N PRO A 314 7.22 9.22 6.54
CA PRO A 314 8.55 8.66 6.37
C PRO A 314 8.83 7.53 7.37
N PRO A 315 9.41 6.40 6.94
CA PRO A 315 9.72 5.27 7.82
C PRO A 315 11.00 5.48 8.66
N ASP A 316 11.70 6.61 8.49
CA ASP A 316 12.99 6.94 9.16
C ASP A 316 12.85 7.87 10.36
N LEU A 317 11.62 8.25 10.74
CA LEU A 317 11.37 9.21 11.81
C LEU A 317 11.15 8.56 13.19
N ALA A 318 11.30 7.24 13.31
CA ALA A 318 11.02 6.51 14.55
C ALA A 318 12.17 5.60 14.99
#